data_AF-A0A959JJZ3-F1
#
_entry.id   AF-A0A959JJZ3-F1
#
_cell.length_a   1.000
_cell.length_b   1.000
_cell.length_c   1.000
_cell.angle_alpha   90.00
_cell.angle_beta   90.00
_cell.angle_gamma   90.00
#
_symmetry.space_group_name_H-M   'P 1'
#
loop_
_entity.id
_entity.type
_entity.pdbx_description
1 polymer ?
#
loop_
_entity_poly.entity_id
_entity_poly.type
_entity_poly.pdbx_seq_one_letter_code
_entity_poly.pdbx_strand_id
1 'polypeptide(L)'
;MQFSLLTVIIGFVMGIAEVIPGVSGGTIAFISGIYEKLIDSIKAFDVKLLKLVSQMQWKKAWEKINGTFLLNLGVGMASGIV
;
A
#
# COMPACT_ATOMS: atom_id res chain seq x y z
N MET A 1 12.71 -9.65 2.52
CA MET A 1 13.32 -9.74 1.17
C MET A 1 12.45 -8.94 0.21
N GLN A 2 13.07 -8.26 -0.75
CA GLN A 2 12.52 -7.16 -1.56
C GLN A 2 11.28 -7.54 -2.39
N PHE A 3 10.11 -6.96 -2.06
CA PHE A 3 8.87 -7.08 -2.85
C PHE A 3 8.63 -5.87 -3.76
N SER A 4 9.62 -5.01 -4.03
CA SER A 4 9.38 -3.70 -4.67
C SER A 4 8.71 -3.81 -6.04
N LEU A 5 9.28 -4.60 -6.96
CA LEU A 5 8.74 -4.70 -8.31
C LEU A 5 7.40 -5.43 -8.37
N LEU A 6 7.24 -6.54 -7.64
CA LEU A 6 5.98 -7.28 -7.59
C LEU A 6 4.86 -6.42 -7.00
N THR A 7 5.14 -5.63 -5.97
CA THR A 7 4.13 -4.74 -5.37
C THR A 7 3.69 -3.66 -6.35
N VAL A 8 4.62 -3.12 -7.16
CA VAL A 8 4.27 -2.17 -8.24
C VAL A 8 3.39 -2.84 -9.29
N ILE A 9 3.71 -4.07 -9.71
CA ILE A 9 2.88 -4.81 -10.70
C ILE A 9 1.49 -5.10 -10.13
N ILE A 10 1.40 -5.57 -8.88
CA ILE A 10 0.11 -5.80 -8.22
C ILE A 10 -0.67 -4.48 -8.12
N GLY A 11 0.00 -3.39 -7.75
CA GLY A 11 -0.59 -2.05 -7.74
C GLY A 11 -1.13 -1.67 -9.11
N PHE A 12 -0.38 -1.90 -10.19
CA PHE A 12 -0.82 -1.63 -11.57
C PHE A 12 -2.09 -2.41 -11.92
N VAL A 13 -2.12 -3.71 -11.62
CA VAL A 13 -3.32 -4.54 -11.84
C VAL A 13 -4.50 -4.06 -10.98
N MET A 14 -4.26 -3.65 -9.73
CA MET A 14 -5.27 -3.04 -8.88
C MET A 14 -5.77 -1.70 -9.44
N GLY A 15 -4.90 -0.89 -10.06
CA GLY A 15 -5.28 0.35 -10.72
C GLY A 15 -6.21 0.12 -11.91
N ILE A 16 -5.86 -0.85 -12.78
CA ILE A 16 -6.72 -1.28 -13.90
C ILE A 16 -8.07 -1.78 -13.38
N ALA A 17 -8.07 -2.56 -12.30
CA ALA A 17 -9.29 -3.11 -11.72
C ALA A 17 -10.32 -2.01 -11.37
N GLU A 18 -9.89 -0.86 -10.84
CA GLU A 18 -10.83 0.19 -10.43
C GLU A 18 -11.41 0.99 -11.60
N VAL A 19 -10.83 0.87 -12.81
CA VAL A 19 -11.39 1.46 -14.03
C VAL A 19 -12.45 0.54 -14.65
N ILE A 20 -12.40 -0.76 -14.38
CA ILE A 20 -13.33 -1.75 -14.96
C ILE A 20 -14.55 -1.92 -14.03
N PRO A 21 -15.77 -1.60 -14.49
CA PRO A 21 -16.97 -1.77 -13.68
C PRO A 21 -17.15 -3.22 -13.20
N GLY A 22 -17.30 -3.40 -11.88
CA GLY A 22 -17.53 -4.71 -11.27
C GLY A 22 -16.27 -5.50 -10.92
N VAL A 23 -15.07 -4.97 -11.17
CA VAL A 23 -13.81 -5.53 -10.64
C VAL A 23 -13.41 -4.74 -9.37
N SER A 24 -12.85 -5.42 -8.36
CA SER A 24 -12.41 -4.79 -7.11
C SER A 24 -10.92 -4.98 -6.89
N GLY A 25 -10.19 -3.87 -6.71
CA GLY A 25 -8.79 -3.90 -6.31
C GLY A 25 -8.53 -4.62 -4.99
N GLY A 26 -9.50 -4.64 -4.06
CA GLY A 26 -9.42 -5.39 -2.80
C GLY A 26 -9.34 -6.91 -3.03
N THR A 27 -10.09 -7.44 -4.00
CA THR A 27 -10.02 -8.86 -4.39
C THR A 27 -8.67 -9.18 -5.01
N ILE A 28 -8.12 -8.30 -5.85
CA ILE A 28 -6.77 -8.44 -6.42
C ILE A 28 -5.71 -8.48 -5.30
N ALA A 29 -5.81 -7.60 -4.31
CA ALA A 29 -4.91 -7.62 -3.15
C ALA A 29 -5.01 -8.93 -2.35
N PHE A 30 -6.21 -9.50 -2.22
CA PHE A 30 -6.43 -10.78 -1.52
C PHE A 30 -5.82 -11.95 -2.26
N ILE A 31 -6.15 -12.14 -3.55
CA ILE A 31 -5.62 -13.26 -4.33
C ILE A 31 -4.12 -13.18 -4.57
N SER A 32 -3.54 -11.98 -4.56
CA SER A 32 -2.09 -11.77 -4.69
C SER A 32 -1.32 -11.91 -3.36
N GLY A 33 -2.03 -12.13 -2.24
CA GLY A 33 -1.43 -12.37 -0.94
C GLY A 33 -0.90 -11.13 -0.23
N ILE A 34 -1.16 -9.92 -0.75
CA ILE A 34 -0.72 -8.66 -0.11
C ILE A 34 -1.78 -8.04 0.80
N TYR A 35 -2.99 -8.61 0.83
CA TYR A 35 -4.13 -8.04 1.56
C TYR A 35 -3.88 -7.83 3.04
N GLU A 36 -3.43 -8.84 3.77
CA GLU A 36 -3.11 -8.71 5.21
C GLU A 36 -2.07 -7.61 5.43
N LYS A 37 -1.02 -7.59 4.61
CA LYS A 37 0.02 -6.56 4.68
C LYS A 37 -0.53 -5.16 4.40
N LEU A 38 -1.44 -5.01 3.45
CA LEU A 38 -2.13 -3.76 3.15
C LEU A 38 -2.98 -3.31 4.35
N ILE A 39 -3.81 -4.20 4.89
CA ILE A 39 -4.66 -3.93 6.05
C ILE A 39 -3.81 -3.56 7.28
N ASP A 40 -2.72 -4.26 7.55
CA ASP A 40 -1.83 -3.94 8.66
C ASP A 40 -1.14 -2.59 8.48
N SER A 41 -0.75 -2.25 7.25
CA SER A 41 -0.17 -0.94 6.92
C SER A 41 -1.19 0.19 7.11
N ILE A 42 -2.47 -0.04 6.80
CA ILE A 42 -3.56 0.91 7.06
C ILE A 42 -3.84 1.03 8.57
N LYS A 43 -3.91 -0.09 9.30
CA LYS A 43 -4.10 -0.10 10.77
C LYS A 43 -2.98 0.62 11.52
N ALA A 44 -1.79 0.69 10.94
CA ALA A 44 -0.64 1.39 11.52
C ALA A 44 -0.81 2.92 11.57
N PHE A 45 -1.81 3.49 10.89
CA PHE A 45 -2.22 4.89 11.03
C PHE A 45 -3.01 5.10 12.33
N ASP A 46 -2.29 5.07 13.46
CA ASP A 46 -2.83 5.19 14.81
C ASP A 46 -2.28 6.43 15.56
N VAL A 47 -2.71 6.60 16.81
CA VAL A 47 -2.22 7.68 17.70
C VAL A 47 -0.70 7.60 17.92
N LYS A 48 -0.10 6.40 17.85
CA LYS A 48 1.36 6.25 17.99
C LYS A 48 2.08 6.82 16.77
N LEU A 49 1.51 6.69 15.56
CA LEU A 49 2.05 7.31 14.36
C LEU A 49 2.05 8.84 14.51
N LEU A 50 0.93 9.41 14.96
CA LEU A 50 0.84 10.86 15.21
C LEU A 50 1.88 11.33 16.23
N LYS A 51 2.15 10.55 17.27
CA LYS A 51 3.19 10.83 18.26
C LYS A 51 4.60 10.76 17.66
N LEU A 52 4.88 9.78 16.78
CA LEU A 52 6.18 9.69 16.10
C LEU A 52 6.40 10.88 15.17
N VAL A 53 5.36 11.29 14.44
CA VAL A 53 5.38 12.45 13.55
C VAL A 53 5.59 13.75 14.34
N SER A 54 4.87 13.95 15.46
CA SER A 54 5.04 15.14 16.30
C SER A 54 6.41 15.23 16.97
N GLN A 55 7.06 14.09 17.20
CA GLN A 55 8.44 14.00 17.68
C GLN A 55 9.50 14.14 16.56
N MET A 56 9.09 14.46 15.33
CA MET A 56 9.94 14.54 14.14
C MET A 56 10.71 13.23 13.84
N GLN A 57 10.19 12.08 14.28
CA GLN A 57 10.79 10.76 14.05
C GLN A 57 10.33 10.16 12.71
N TRP A 58 10.56 10.88 11.61
CA TRP A 58 10.07 10.54 10.26
C TRP A 58 10.43 9.13 9.81
N LYS A 59 11.66 8.69 10.08
CA LYS A 59 12.12 7.33 9.71
C LYS A 59 11.30 6.24 10.40
N LYS A 60 11.06 6.39 11.71
CA LYS A 60 10.26 5.43 12.49
C LYS A 60 8.78 5.48 12.12
N ALA A 61 8.26 6.66 11.82
CA ALA A 61 6.91 6.82 11.30
C ALA A 61 6.74 6.08 9.95
N TRP A 62 7.72 6.24 9.04
CA TRP A 62 7.74 5.56 7.74
C TRP A 62 7.83 4.03 7.87
N GLU A 63 8.70 3.53 8.73
CA GLU A 63 8.81 2.09 9.01
C GLU A 63 7.53 1.53 9.62
N LYS A 64 6.89 2.26 10.54
CA LYS A 64 5.65 1.84 11.21
C LYS A 64 4.50 1.59 10.23
N ILE A 65 4.34 2.43 9.21
CA ILE A 65 3.25 2.29 8.22
C ILE A 65 3.62 1.40 7.03
N ASN A 66 4.79 0.76 7.05
CA ASN A 66 5.36 0.10 5.86
C ASN A 66 5.39 1.05 4.64
N GLY A 67 5.87 2.28 4.82
CA GLY A 67 5.73 3.35 3.82
C GLY A 67 6.28 2.98 2.44
N THR A 68 7.37 2.22 2.37
CA THR A 68 7.93 1.74 1.09
C THR A 68 6.98 0.77 0.37
N PHE A 69 6.25 -0.07 1.10
CA PHE A 69 5.23 -0.94 0.51
C PHE A 69 4.06 -0.12 -0.03
N LEU A 70 3.53 0.81 0.77
CA LEU A 70 2.42 1.67 0.36
C LEU A 70 2.79 2.55 -0.84
N LEU A 71 4.01 3.08 -0.87
CA LEU A 71 4.51 3.88 -1.99
C LEU A 71 4.61 3.06 -3.27
N ASN A 72 5.21 1.87 -3.21
CA ASN A 72 5.30 0.99 -4.39
C ASN A 72 3.92 0.58 -4.90
N LEU A 73 3.00 0.24 -3.99
CA LEU A 73 1.63 -0.13 -4.35
C LEU A 73 0.90 1.05 -5.00
N GLY A 74 0.98 2.23 -4.40
CA GLY A 74 0.36 3.45 -4.91
C GLY A 74 0.92 3.90 -6.26
N VAL A 75 2.24 3.79 -6.47
CA VAL A 75 2.87 4.04 -7.78
C VAL A 75 2.31 3.09 -8.83
N GLY A 76 2.20 1.80 -8.51
CA GLY A 76 1.54 0.83 -9.37
C GLY A 76 0.11 1.23 -9.71
N MET A 77 -0.73 1.47 -8.69
CA MET A 77 -2.13 1.84 -8.88
C MET A 77 -2.31 3.09 -9.73
N ALA A 78 -1.55 4.15 -9.45
CA ALA A 78 -1.59 5.37 -10.24
C ALA A 78 -1.22 5.13 -11.71
N SER A 79 -0.21 4.30 -11.98
CA SER A 79 0.18 3.94 -13.35
C SER A 79 -0.84 3.06 -14.08
N GLY A 80 -1.73 2.37 -13.37
CA GLY A 80 -2.78 1.54 -13.96
C GLY A 80 -4.12 2.25 -14.16
N ILE A 81 -4.35 3.37 -13.47
CA ILE A 81 -5.56 4.21 -13.58
C ILE A 81 -5.44 5.20 -14.75
N VAL A 82 -4.22 5.71 -15.00
CA VAL A 82 -3.90 6.67 -16.08
C VAL A 82 -3.61 5.92 -17.38
#